data_AF-A0A2I1M805-F1
#
_entry.id   AF-A0A2I1M805-F1
#
_cell.length_a   1.000
_cell.length_b   1.000
_cell.length_c   1.000
_cell.angle_alpha   90.00
_cell.angle_beta   90.00
_cell.angle_gamma   90.00
#
_symmetry.space_group_name_H-M   'P 1'
#
loop_
_entity.id
_entity.type
_entity.pdbx_description
1 polymer ?
#
loop_
_entity_poly.entity_id
_entity_poly.type
_entity_poly.pdbx_seq_one_letter_code
_entity_poly.pdbx_strand_id
1 'polypeptide(L)'
;MIKGFKDFISRGNVVDMAVGVVMGGAVTAVVTSIVENFINPLVAMIFGKPDMSDLLKFTFNGATISFGAILTALINFLIIAVAVYFFIVLPMSKIKDMTAKQEAAEEAAAEPSAEEVQLATLQEIRDLLKAQKN
;
A
#
# COMPACT_ATOMS: atom_id res chain seq x y z
N MET A 1 8.61 10.68 32.25
CA MET A 1 7.66 10.40 31.14
C MET A 1 8.20 10.89 29.80
N ILE A 2 8.60 12.16 29.66
CA ILE A 2 9.12 12.72 28.39
C ILE A 2 10.33 11.96 27.82
N LYS A 3 11.27 11.52 28.67
CA LYS A 3 12.43 10.71 28.24
C LYS A 3 12.02 9.33 27.69
N GLY A 4 11.09 8.64 28.37
CA GLY A 4 10.56 7.35 27.93
C GLY A 4 9.68 7.45 26.68
N PHE A 5 8.97 8.58 26.51
CA PHE A 5 8.27 8.87 25.26
C PHE A 5 9.26 9.08 24.11
N LYS A 6 10.30 9.91 24.31
CA LYS A 6 11.37 10.08 23.31
C LYS A 6 12.00 8.74 22.93
N ASP A 7 12.33 7.87 23.89
CA ASP A 7 12.90 6.54 23.62
C ASP A 7 11.91 5.58 22.92
N PHE A 8 10.60 5.85 22.99
CA PHE A 8 9.57 5.08 22.28
C PHE A 8 9.43 5.51 20.82
N ILE A 9 9.31 6.82 20.55
CA ILE A 9 9.29 7.37 19.18
C ILE A 9 10.64 7.28 18.48
N SER A 10 11.76 7.17 19.21
CA SER A 10 13.08 6.95 18.60
C SER A 10 13.23 5.54 18.01
N ARG A 11 12.29 4.63 18.26
CA ARG A 11 12.27 3.31 17.62
C ARG A 11 11.79 3.51 16.18
N GLY A 12 12.68 3.34 15.19
CA GLY A 12 12.39 3.57 13.77
C GLY A 12 11.08 2.94 13.28
N ASN A 13 10.81 1.70 13.71
CA ASN A 13 9.57 0.98 13.36
C ASN A 13 8.28 1.71 13.79
N VAL A 14 8.30 2.49 14.88
CA VAL A 14 7.12 3.25 15.34
C VAL A 14 6.88 4.48 14.47
N VAL A 15 7.96 5.15 14.06
CA VAL A 15 7.88 6.34 13.19
C VAL A 15 7.37 5.95 11.81
N ASP A 16 7.93 4.89 11.21
CA ASP A 16 7.53 4.43 9.88
C ASP A 16 6.06 3.99 9.87
N MET A 17 5.62 3.28 10.91
CA MET A 17 4.21 2.91 11.05
C MET A 17 3.31 4.14 11.24
N ALA A 18 3.71 5.11 12.05
CA ALA A 18 2.94 6.33 12.27
C ALA A 18 2.81 7.16 10.98
N VAL A 19 3.89 7.31 10.21
CA VAL A 19 3.89 7.98 8.91
C VAL A 19 2.97 7.23 7.94
N GLY A 20 3.03 5.90 7.88
CA GLY A 20 2.15 5.09 7.05
C GLY A 20 0.66 5.30 7.34
N VAL A 21 0.27 5.35 8.62
CA VAL A 21 -1.13 5.58 9.02
C VAL A 21 -1.60 7.00 8.66
N VAL A 22 -0.80 8.02 8.94
CA VAL A 22 -1.14 9.41 8.63
C VAL A 22 -1.26 9.64 7.12
N MET A 23 -0.31 9.11 6.35
CA MET A 23 -0.32 9.21 4.89
C MET A 23 -1.51 8.43 4.28
N GLY A 24 -1.81 7.23 4.81
CA GLY A 24 -2.98 6.46 4.39
C GLY A 24 -4.30 7.19 4.63
N GLY A 25 -4.45 7.86 5.78
CA GLY A 25 -5.60 8.71 6.08
C GLY A 25 -5.71 9.90 5.12
N ALA A 26 -4.61 10.59 4.85
CA ALA A 26 -4.59 11.74 3.95
C ALA A 26 -4.99 11.39 2.51
N VAL A 27 -4.45 10.29 1.96
CA VAL A 27 -4.82 9.79 0.63
C VAL A 27 -6.30 9.46 0.58
N THR A 28 -6.80 8.72 1.58
CA THR A 28 -8.22 8.36 1.65
C THR A 28 -9.11 9.61 1.64
N ALA A 29 -8.76 10.64 2.40
CA ALA A 29 -9.51 11.89 2.43
C ALA A 29 -9.57 12.59 1.05
N VAL A 30 -8.46 12.61 0.30
CA VAL A 30 -8.43 13.17 -1.06
C VAL A 30 -9.34 12.40 -2.01
N VAL A 31 -9.26 11.06 -1.98
CA VAL A 31 -10.08 10.22 -2.86
C VAL A 31 -11.56 10.34 -2.49
N THR A 32 -11.89 10.30 -1.20
CA THR A 32 -13.27 10.52 -0.71
C THR A 32 -13.81 11.87 -1.18
N SER A 33 -13.01 12.94 -1.09
CA SER A 33 -13.42 14.26 -1.57
C SER A 33 -13.74 14.27 -3.07
N ILE A 34 -12.98 13.55 -3.90
CA ILE A 34 -13.29 13.42 -5.33
C ILE A 34 -14.60 12.65 -5.53
N VAL A 35 -14.82 11.57 -4.78
CA VAL A 35 -16.06 10.79 -4.87
C VAL A 35 -17.26 11.65 -4.48
N GLU A 36 -17.18 12.34 -3.34
CA GLU A 36 -18.28 13.15 -2.81
C GLU A 36 -18.57 14.40 -3.65
N ASN A 37 -17.54 15.08 -4.14
CA ASN A 37 -17.70 16.38 -4.81
C ASN A 37 -17.75 16.29 -6.34
N PHE A 38 -17.32 15.18 -6.94
CA PHE A 38 -17.31 15.02 -8.39
C PHE A 38 -18.15 13.83 -8.85
N ILE A 39 -17.93 12.64 -8.28
CA ILE A 39 -18.64 11.43 -8.74
C ILE A 39 -20.11 11.43 -8.30
N ASN A 40 -20.40 11.67 -7.03
CA ASN A 40 -21.78 11.66 -6.51
C ASN A 40 -22.68 12.68 -7.21
N PRO A 41 -22.26 13.94 -7.50
CA PRO A 41 -23.06 14.88 -8.28
C PRO A 41 -23.32 14.42 -9.72
N LEU A 42 -22.35 13.75 -10.36
CA LEU A 42 -22.56 13.19 -11.70
C LEU A 42 -23.57 12.05 -11.69
N VAL A 43 -23.49 11.18 -10.68
CA VAL A 43 -24.50 10.14 -10.43
C VAL A 43 -25.86 10.79 -10.14
N ALA A 44 -25.88 11.88 -9.36
CA ALA A 44 -27.09 12.66 -9.09
C ALA A 44 -27.75 13.21 -10.34
N MET A 45 -26.94 13.69 -11.30
CA MET A 45 -27.45 14.26 -12.54
C MET A 45 -28.13 13.20 -13.42
N ILE A 46 -27.66 11.96 -13.37
CA ILE A 46 -28.21 10.85 -14.18
C ILE A 46 -29.42 10.20 -13.48
N PHE A 47 -29.32 9.98 -12.17
CA PHE A 47 -30.34 9.23 -11.39
C PHE A 47 -31.28 10.12 -10.58
N GLY A 48 -31.10 11.44 -10.62
CA GLY A 48 -31.92 12.44 -9.92
C GLY A 48 -31.62 12.58 -8.42
N LYS A 49 -30.79 11.72 -7.82
CA LYS A 49 -30.38 11.79 -6.41
C LYS A 49 -28.88 11.54 -6.23
N PRO A 50 -28.19 12.33 -5.38
CA PRO A 50 -26.74 12.22 -5.16
C PRO A 50 -26.32 10.91 -4.50
N ASP A 51 -27.26 10.25 -3.83
CA ASP A 51 -27.05 8.98 -3.18
C ASP A 51 -28.28 8.08 -3.35
N MET A 52 -28.04 6.78 -3.36
CA MET A 52 -29.13 5.80 -3.44
C MET A 52 -29.79 5.57 -2.08
N SER A 53 -29.44 6.33 -1.04
CA SER A 53 -29.88 6.15 0.36
C SER A 53 -31.38 6.05 0.59
N ASP A 54 -32.18 6.64 -0.30
CA ASP A 54 -33.64 6.57 -0.25
C ASP A 54 -34.24 5.32 -0.92
N LEU A 55 -33.44 4.53 -1.65
CA LEU A 55 -33.88 3.25 -2.18
C LEU A 55 -34.07 2.26 -1.02
N LEU A 56 -35.27 1.66 -0.96
CA LEU A 56 -35.63 0.61 0.01
C LEU A 56 -35.40 1.04 1.47
N LYS A 57 -35.84 2.25 1.80
CA LYS A 57 -35.84 2.79 3.16
C LYS A 57 -37.03 2.25 3.95
N PHE A 58 -36.77 1.46 4.98
CA PHE A 58 -37.78 0.96 5.91
C PHE A 58 -37.59 1.60 7.28
N THR A 59 -38.62 2.29 7.77
CA THR A 59 -38.62 2.83 9.13
C THR A 59 -39.53 1.99 10.00
N PHE A 60 -38.97 1.31 10.99
CA PHE A 60 -39.71 0.54 12.00
C PHE A 60 -39.35 1.07 13.39
N ASN A 61 -40.36 1.50 14.15
CA ASN A 61 -40.22 1.93 15.56
C ASN A 61 -39.11 2.98 15.80
N GLY A 62 -38.98 3.94 14.88
CA GLY A 62 -37.96 5.00 14.95
C GLY A 62 -36.58 4.63 14.39
N ALA A 63 -36.32 3.35 14.12
CA ALA A 63 -35.11 2.90 13.44
C ALA A 63 -35.30 2.91 11.92
N THR A 64 -34.38 3.52 11.18
CA THR A 64 -34.42 3.61 9.72
C THR A 64 -33.33 2.72 9.14
N ILE A 65 -33.74 1.73 8.34
CA ILE A 65 -32.85 0.84 7.58
C ILE A 65 -32.92 1.26 6.11
N SER A 66 -31.79 1.71 5.57
CA SER A 66 -31.65 2.13 4.17
C SER A 66 -30.72 1.18 3.44
N PHE A 67 -31.26 0.24 2.66
CA PHE A 67 -30.44 -0.64 1.81
C PHE A 67 -29.68 0.15 0.74
N GLY A 68 -30.28 1.22 0.24
CA GLY A 68 -29.63 2.10 -0.72
C GLY A 68 -28.40 2.86 -0.17
N ALA A 69 -28.33 3.08 1.14
CA ALA A 69 -27.14 3.68 1.77
C ALA A 69 -25.98 2.69 1.79
N ILE A 70 -26.29 1.40 2.01
CA ILE A 70 -25.31 0.31 1.95
C ILE A 70 -24.77 0.16 0.52
N LEU A 71 -25.65 0.22 -0.48
CA LEU A 71 -25.23 0.15 -1.89
C LEU A 71 -24.35 1.34 -2.27
N THR A 72 -24.70 2.54 -1.84
CA THR A 72 -23.89 3.76 -2.05
C THR A 72 -22.51 3.60 -1.40
N ALA A 73 -22.45 3.10 -0.17
CA ALA A 73 -21.19 2.84 0.52
C ALA A 73 -20.32 1.80 -0.21
N LEU A 74 -20.93 0.73 -0.75
CA LEU A 74 -20.22 -0.27 -1.55
C LEU A 74 -19.64 0.31 -2.84
N ILE A 75 -20.41 1.15 -3.55
CA ILE A 75 -19.93 1.83 -4.76
C ILE A 75 -18.77 2.76 -4.42
N ASN A 76 -18.90 3.57 -3.38
CA ASN A 76 -17.84 4.48 -2.93
C ASN A 76 -16.58 3.72 -2.54
N PHE A 77 -16.72 2.61 -1.80
CA PHE A 77 -15.59 1.74 -1.46
C PHE A 77 -14.89 1.19 -2.71
N LEU A 78 -15.66 0.74 -3.71
CA LEU A 78 -15.10 0.21 -4.95
C LEU A 78 -14.34 1.28 -5.73
N ILE A 79 -14.88 2.51 -5.80
CA ILE A 79 -14.21 3.64 -6.46
C ILE A 79 -12.90 3.98 -5.73
N ILE A 80 -12.92 4.05 -4.40
CA ILE A 80 -11.72 4.31 -3.60
C ILE A 80 -10.67 3.22 -3.84
N ALA A 81 -11.06 1.95 -3.82
CA ALA A 81 -10.17 0.83 -4.07
C ALA A 81 -9.53 0.89 -5.47
N VAL A 82 -10.31 1.20 -6.50
CA VAL A 82 -9.83 1.37 -7.88
C VAL A 82 -8.88 2.57 -7.99
N ALA A 83 -9.22 3.71 -7.39
CA ALA A 83 -8.37 4.90 -7.40
C ALA A 83 -7.03 4.63 -6.70
N VAL A 84 -7.04 4.04 -5.50
CA VAL A 84 -5.81 3.68 -4.78
C VAL A 84 -4.99 2.67 -5.57
N TYR A 85 -5.62 1.67 -6.17
CA TYR A 85 -4.91 0.68 -6.99
C TYR A 85 -4.24 1.35 -8.21
N PHE A 86 -4.96 2.17 -8.96
CA PHE A 86 -4.45 2.77 -10.19
C PHE A 86 -3.41 3.88 -9.95
N PHE A 87 -3.64 4.74 -8.95
CA PHE A 87 -2.76 5.89 -8.68
C PHE A 87 -1.59 5.58 -7.74
N ILE A 88 -1.67 4.54 -6.91
CA ILE A 88 -0.60 4.19 -5.96
C ILE A 88 0.01 2.84 -6.29
N VAL A 89 -0.80 1.77 -6.33
CA VAL A 89 -0.27 0.41 -6.44
C VAL A 89 0.36 0.16 -7.81
N LEU A 90 -0.28 0.59 -8.89
CA LEU A 90 0.20 0.39 -10.26
C LEU A 90 1.53 1.12 -10.55
N PRO A 91 1.70 2.42 -10.24
CA PRO A 91 2.99 3.07 -10.42
C PRO A 91 4.05 2.51 -9.46
N MET A 92 3.68 2.13 -8.23
CA MET A 92 4.63 1.55 -7.29
C MET A 92 5.09 0.14 -7.72
N SER A 93 4.21 -0.65 -8.33
CA SER A 93 4.56 -1.93 -8.96
C SER A 93 5.52 -1.70 -10.13
N LYS A 94 5.25 -0.72 -11.00
CA LYS A 94 6.13 -0.40 -12.13
C LYS A 94 7.51 0.09 -11.68
N ILE A 95 7.58 0.93 -10.65
CA ILE A 95 8.86 1.40 -10.10
C ILE A 95 9.65 0.23 -9.53
N LYS A 96 9.00 -0.66 -8.75
CA LYS A 96 9.65 -1.86 -8.21
C LYS A 96 10.19 -2.78 -9.30
N ASP A 97 9.43 -2.99 -10.37
CA ASP A 97 9.87 -3.80 -11.51
C ASP A 97 11.06 -3.14 -12.24
N MET A 98 11.09 -1.81 -12.30
CA MET A 98 12.21 -1.07 -12.90
C MET A 98 13.46 -1.09 -12.00
N THR A 99 13.31 -0.88 -10.68
CA THR A 99 14.44 -0.93 -9.75
C THR A 99 14.98 -2.34 -9.60
N ALA A 100 14.15 -3.38 -9.55
CA ALA A 100 14.62 -4.77 -9.49
C ALA A 100 15.40 -5.16 -10.76
N LYS A 101 15.00 -4.63 -11.92
CA LYS A 101 15.70 -4.84 -13.19
C LYS A 101 17.00 -4.05 -13.29
N GLN A 102 17.08 -2.93 -12.58
CA GLN A 102 18.25 -2.07 -12.50
C GLN A 102 19.26 -2.61 -11.47
N GLU A 103 18.79 -3.08 -10.31
CA GLU A 103 19.56 -3.82 -9.31
C GLU A 103 20.13 -5.11 -9.90
N ALA A 104 19.35 -5.91 -10.65
CA ALA A 104 19.87 -7.10 -11.33
C ALA A 104 20.91 -6.78 -12.43
N ALA A 105 20.83 -5.61 -13.06
CA ALA A 105 21.81 -5.16 -14.05
C ALA A 105 23.08 -4.60 -13.37
N GLU A 106 22.92 -3.99 -12.21
CA GLU A 106 24.01 -3.46 -11.38
C GLU A 106 24.73 -4.59 -10.64
N GLU A 107 24.04 -5.64 -10.19
CA GLU A 107 24.61 -6.87 -9.61
C GLU A 107 25.35 -7.71 -10.66
N ALA A 108 24.91 -7.67 -11.93
CA ALA A 108 25.63 -8.28 -13.05
C ALA A 108 26.84 -7.45 -13.53
N ALA A 109 26.89 -6.16 -13.20
CA ALA A 109 27.97 -5.25 -13.56
C ALA A 109 28.91 -4.91 -12.39
N ALA A 110 28.51 -5.18 -11.15
CA ALA A 110 29.31 -5.02 -9.96
C ALA A 110 30.34 -6.14 -9.88
N GLU A 111 31.58 -5.77 -9.58
CA GLU A 111 32.60 -6.75 -9.21
C GLU A 111 32.13 -7.53 -7.98
N PRO A 112 32.43 -8.84 -7.90
CA PRO A 112 31.94 -9.69 -6.83
C PRO A 112 32.25 -9.05 -5.47
N SER A 113 31.20 -8.94 -4.65
CA SER A 113 31.28 -8.34 -3.33
C SER A 113 32.30 -9.06 -2.46
N ALA A 114 32.85 -8.36 -1.48
CA ALA A 114 33.85 -8.95 -0.57
C ALA A 114 33.36 -10.24 0.13
N GLU A 115 32.04 -10.40 0.30
CA GLU A 115 31.43 -11.62 0.84
C GLU A 115 31.41 -12.76 -0.19
N GLU A 116 31.11 -12.47 -1.46
CA GLU A 116 31.17 -13.45 -2.55
C GLU A 116 32.60 -13.93 -2.81
N VAL A 117 33.57 -13.03 -2.74
CA VAL A 117 35.00 -13.37 -2.84
C VAL A 117 35.41 -14.28 -1.68
N GLN A 118 34.96 -14.00 -0.46
CA GLN A 118 35.21 -14.86 0.71
C GLN A 118 34.57 -16.24 0.55
N LEU A 119 33.31 -16.30 0.11
CA LEU A 119 32.60 -17.54 -0.17
C LEU A 119 33.30 -18.39 -1.25
N ALA A 120 33.74 -17.76 -2.33
CA ALA A 120 34.52 -18.42 -3.39
C ALA A 120 35.86 -18.96 -2.86
N THR A 121 36.58 -18.16 -2.06
CA THR A 121 37.86 -18.57 -1.45
C THR A 121 37.67 -19.76 -0.50
N LEU A 122 36.60 -19.75 0.31
CA LEU A 122 36.29 -20.87 1.21
C LEU A 122 35.90 -22.14 0.45
N GLN A 123 35.26 -22.02 -0.72
CA GLN A 123 34.99 -23.15 -1.60
C GLN A 123 36.27 -23.74 -2.19
N GLU A 124 37.19 -22.91 -2.68
CA GLU A 124 38.50 -23.37 -3.15
C GLU A 124 39.30 -24.08 -2.06
N ILE A 125 39.36 -23.50 -0.85
CA ILE A 125 40.03 -24.12 0.30
C ILE A 125 39.40 -25.49 0.62
N ARG A 126 38.07 -25.60 0.61
CA ARG A 126 37.36 -26.87 0.83
C ARG A 126 37.75 -27.91 -0.21
N ASP A 127 37.82 -27.52 -1.47
CA ASP A 127 38.07 -28.44 -2.58
C ASP A 127 39.56 -28.87 -2.62
N LEU A 128 40.49 -27.97 -2.30
CA LEU A 128 41.90 -28.28 -2.06
C LEU A 128 42.09 -29.23 -0.86
N LEU A 129 41.38 -29.00 0.25
CA LEU A 129 41.42 -29.90 1.40
C LEU A 129 40.85 -31.29 1.10
N LYS A 130 39.80 -31.39 0.27
CA LYS A 130 39.29 -32.68 -0.20
C LYS A 130 40.29 -33.40 -1.10
N ALA A 131 40.97 -32.67 -1.98
CA ALA A 131 41.99 -33.21 -2.87
C ALA A 131 43.23 -33.72 -2.10
N GLN A 132 43.58 -33.08 -0.97
CA GLN A 132 44.71 -33.47 -0.12
C GLN A 132 44.41 -34.63 0.84
N LYS A 133 43.12 -34.97 1.04
CA LYS A 133 42.67 -36.05 1.92
C LYS A 133 42.51 -37.40 1.20
N ASN A 134 42.81 -37.44 -0.10
CA ASN A 134 43.03 -38.65 -0.90
C ASN A 134 44.53 -38.77 -1.22
#